data_AF-A0A2P7BQ05-F1
#
_entry.id   AF-A0A2P7BQ05-F1
#
_cell.length_a   1.000
_cell.length_b   1.000
_cell.length_c   1.000
_cell.angle_alpha   90.00
_cell.angle_beta   90.00
_cell.angle_gamma   90.00
#
_symmetry.space_group_name_H-M   'P 1'
#
loop_
_entity.id
_entity.type
_entity.pdbx_description
1 polymer ?
#
loop_
_entity_poly.entity_id
_entity_poly.type
_entity_poly.pdbx_seq_one_letter_code
_entity_poly.pdbx_strand_id
1 'polypeptide(L)'
;MMHTFETKLEQSIHCGDDHSFDLQIKFEFTKGEPESGAGYLADPAHYDPGSDHDVTIKSIMLIVGDQPETIPVWMDTLIRNDHDLRGSMIEYALEQESR
;
A
#
# COMPACT_ATOMS: atom_id res chain seq x y z
N MET A 1 13.49 -7.66 1.33
CA MET A 1 13.85 -6.84 0.14
C MET A 1 12.77 -5.77 -0.02
N MET A 2 13.13 -4.54 -0.38
CA MET A 2 12.18 -3.41 -0.46
C MET A 2 11.89 -3.07 -1.92
N HIS A 3 10.60 -3.01 -2.29
CA HIS A 3 10.15 -2.75 -3.65
C HIS A 3 9.26 -1.51 -3.68
N THR A 4 9.44 -0.67 -4.70
CA THR A 4 8.60 0.53 -4.90
C THR A 4 7.53 0.23 -5.94
N PHE A 5 6.28 0.48 -5.57
CA PHE A 5 5.11 0.31 -6.42
C PHE A 5 4.34 1.62 -6.58
N GLU A 6 3.63 1.74 -7.69
CA GLU A 6 2.73 2.85 -7.98
C GLU A 6 1.38 2.27 -8.41
N THR A 7 0.31 2.73 -7.77
CA THR A 7 -1.06 2.45 -8.20
C THR A 7 -1.79 3.74 -8.53
N LYS A 8 -2.70 3.66 -9.50
CA LYS A 8 -3.57 4.75 -9.94
C LYS A 8 -5.00 4.27 -9.86
N LEU A 9 -5.81 5.00 -9.10
CA LEU A 9 -7.25 4.82 -9.04
C LEU A 9 -7.90 6.02 -9.73
N GLU A 10 -8.50 5.79 -10.89
CA GLU A 10 -9.30 6.79 -11.59
C GLU A 10 -10.69 6.83 -10.95
N GLN A 11 -11.09 7.99 -10.42
CA GLN A 11 -12.42 8.15 -9.80
C GLN A 11 -13.09 9.44 -10.28
N SER A 12 -14.20 9.28 -10.98
CA SER A 12 -15.04 10.41 -11.39
C SER A 12 -16.09 10.69 -10.33
N ILE A 13 -16.06 11.88 -9.71
CA ILE A 13 -17.13 12.33 -8.81
C ILE A 13 -18.02 13.31 -9.57
N HIS A 14 -19.27 12.90 -9.80
CA HIS A 14 -20.28 13.76 -10.37
C HIS A 14 -20.94 14.60 -9.26
N CYS A 15 -20.58 15.88 -9.17
CA CYS A 15 -21.21 16.83 -8.24
C CYS A 15 -21.66 18.09 -8.97
N GLY A 16 -22.65 17.97 -9.86
CA GLY A 16 -23.28 19.08 -10.58
C GLY A 16 -22.44 19.65 -11.73
N ASP A 17 -21.12 19.66 -11.58
CA ASP A 17 -20.12 19.84 -12.62
C ASP A 17 -19.26 18.56 -12.70
N ASP A 18 -19.00 18.06 -13.91
CA ASP A 18 -18.22 16.84 -14.14
C ASP A 18 -16.74 17.10 -13.83
N HIS A 19 -16.34 16.82 -12.60
CA HIS A 19 -14.93 16.84 -12.20
C HIS A 19 -14.41 15.41 -12.07
N SER A 20 -13.55 15.02 -13.00
CA SER A 20 -12.75 13.80 -12.88
C SER A 20 -11.44 14.11 -12.17
N PHE A 21 -11.02 13.19 -11.30
CA PHE A 21 -9.69 13.22 -10.72
C PHE A 21 -9.13 11.81 -10.61
N ASP A 22 -7.82 11.67 -10.78
CA ASP A 22 -7.12 10.42 -10.51
C ASP A 22 -6.45 10.49 -9.14
N LEU A 23 -6.67 9.48 -8.32
CA LEU A 23 -5.92 9.28 -7.09
C LEU A 23 -4.68 8.43 -7.40
N GLN A 24 -3.50 9.04 -7.31
CA GLN A 24 -2.23 8.34 -7.45
C GLN A 24 -1.64 8.06 -6.07
N ILE A 25 -1.34 6.80 -5.79
CA ILE A 25 -0.68 6.38 -4.54
C ILE A 25 0.64 5.68 -4.88
N LYS A 26 1.74 6.21 -4.33
CA LYS A 26 3.06 5.57 -4.38
C LYS A 26 3.37 4.99 -3.02
N PHE A 27 3.79 3.73 -3.02
CA PHE A 27 4.08 3.01 -1.79
C PHE A 27 5.30 2.11 -1.93
N GLU A 28 5.94 1.85 -0.81
CA GLU A 28 6.97 0.83 -0.69
C GLU A 28 6.38 -0.39 -0.03
N PHE A 29 6.67 -1.54 -0.62
CA PHE A 29 6.35 -2.85 -0.08
C PHE A 29 7.61 -3.48 0.51
N THR A 30 7.48 -3.98 1.72
CA THR A 30 8.49 -4.78 2.38
C THR A 30 7.96 -6.19 2.53
N LYS A 31 8.60 -7.12 1.81
CA LYS A 31 8.25 -8.54 1.91
C LYS A 31 8.72 -9.08 3.26
N GLY A 32 7.79 -9.64 4.02
CA GLY A 32 8.07 -10.42 5.22
C GLY A 32 8.93 -11.64 4.93
N GLU A 33 9.69 -12.05 5.94
CA GLU A 33 10.54 -13.25 5.88
C GLU A 33 9.81 -14.44 6.50
N PRO A 34 9.89 -15.63 5.88
CA PRO A 34 9.30 -16.83 6.46
C PRO A 34 9.97 -17.17 7.79
N GLU A 35 9.24 -17.86 8.67
CA GLU A 35 9.83 -18.51 9.84
C GLU A 35 11.10 -19.29 9.44
N SER A 36 12.20 -19.01 10.12
CA SER A 36 13.48 -19.63 9.85
C SER A 36 13.80 -20.71 10.89
N GLY A 37 13.96 -21.94 10.41
CA GLY A 37 14.31 -23.10 11.25
C GLY A 37 13.12 -23.77 11.95
N ALA A 38 13.37 -24.92 12.57
CA ALA A 38 12.36 -25.63 13.37
C ALA A 38 12.28 -25.05 14.80
N GLY A 39 12.30 -23.72 14.94
CA GLY A 39 12.59 -23.01 16.19
C GLY A 39 11.72 -23.48 17.36
N TYR A 40 10.42 -23.70 17.12
CA TYR A 40 9.51 -24.19 18.16
C TYR A 40 9.81 -25.64 18.60
N LEU A 41 10.32 -26.49 17.71
CA LEU A 41 10.63 -27.90 18.00
C LEU A 41 12.04 -28.09 18.61
N ALA A 42 12.99 -27.23 18.26
CA ALA A 42 14.39 -27.38 18.65
C ALA A 42 14.76 -26.54 19.88
N ASP A 43 14.22 -25.33 20.02
CA ASP A 43 14.43 -24.45 21.18
C ASP A 43 13.31 -23.40 21.28
N PRO A 44 12.26 -23.65 22.09
CA PRO A 44 11.12 -22.74 22.23
C PRO A 44 11.48 -21.33 22.69
N ALA A 45 12.65 -21.13 23.33
CA ALA A 45 13.09 -19.81 23.77
C ALA A 45 13.62 -18.93 22.62
N HIS A 46 13.94 -19.54 21.47
CA HIS A 46 14.51 -18.87 20.30
C HIS A 46 13.63 -19.07 19.04
N TYR A 47 12.32 -19.25 19.24
CA TYR A 47 11.35 -19.24 18.14
C TYR A 47 11.35 -17.88 17.44
N ASP A 48 11.62 -17.88 16.14
CA ASP A 48 11.46 -16.72 15.26
C ASP A 48 10.21 -16.93 14.38
N PRO A 49 9.09 -16.24 14.66
CA PRO A 49 7.85 -16.41 13.90
C PRO A 49 7.94 -15.97 12.43
N GLY A 50 9.06 -15.41 11.99
CA GLY A 50 9.12 -14.66 10.74
C GLY A 50 8.50 -13.27 10.90
N SER A 51 8.45 -12.52 9.80
CA SER A 51 7.89 -11.17 9.78
C SER A 51 6.73 -11.06 8.79
N ASP A 52 5.76 -10.22 9.12
CA ASP A 52 4.63 -9.93 8.25
C ASP A 52 5.05 -9.07 7.05
N HIS A 53 4.24 -9.12 6.00
CA HIS A 53 4.32 -8.15 4.91
C HIS A 53 3.94 -6.75 5.38
N ASP A 54 4.63 -5.74 4.90
CA ASP A 54 4.36 -4.34 5.27
C ASP A 54 4.34 -3.41 4.05
N VAL A 55 3.59 -2.32 4.18
CA VAL A 55 3.45 -1.27 3.17
C VAL A 55 3.61 0.11 3.82
N THR A 56 4.48 0.93 3.23
CA THR A 56 4.66 2.34 3.60
C THR A 56 4.24 3.25 2.45
N ILE A 57 3.18 4.02 2.63
CA ILE A 57 2.73 5.02 1.66
C ILE A 57 3.68 6.23 1.65
N LYS A 58 4.31 6.48 0.50
CA LYS A 58 5.25 7.59 0.30
C LYS A 58 4.58 8.87 -0.15
N SER A 59 3.65 8.77 -1.09
CA SER A 59 2.93 9.93 -1.60
C SER A 59 1.51 9.56 -2.01
N ILE A 60 0.61 10.50 -1.79
CA ILE A 60 -0.76 10.45 -2.28
C ILE A 60 -1.00 11.79 -2.98
N MET A 61 -1.51 11.75 -4.21
CA MET A 61 -1.79 12.96 -5.00
C MET A 61 -3.10 12.78 -5.74
N LEU A 62 -3.83 13.88 -5.92
CA LEU A 62 -4.93 13.95 -6.87
C LEU A 62 -4.37 14.50 -8.19
N ILE A 63 -4.79 13.95 -9.32
CA ILE A 63 -4.46 14.47 -10.64
C ILE A 63 -5.77 14.96 -11.26
N VAL A 64 -5.85 16.25 -11.54
CA VAL A 64 -7.02 16.87 -12.19
C VAL A 64 -6.62 17.25 -13.61
N GLY A 65 -7.08 16.48 -14.59
CA GLY A 65 -6.53 16.53 -15.95
C GLY A 65 -5.07 16.06 -15.97
N ASP A 66 -4.13 16.98 -16.22
CA ASP A 66 -2.68 16.71 -16.21
C ASP A 66 -1.96 17.40 -15.03
N GLN A 67 -2.70 18.01 -14.10
CA GLN A 67 -2.12 18.79 -13.01
C GLN A 67 -2.18 18.05 -11.67
N PRO A 68 -1.06 17.91 -10.96
CA PRO A 68 -1.05 17.36 -9.61
C PRO A 68 -1.61 18.38 -8.62
N GLU A 69 -2.58 17.95 -7.85
CA GLU A 69 -3.26 18.70 -6.81
C GLU A 69 -2.97 18.11 -5.43
N THR A 70 -2.92 18.99 -4.44
CA THR A 70 -2.71 18.58 -3.05
C THR A 70 -3.99 17.98 -2.51
N ILE A 71 -3.88 16.82 -1.86
CA ILE A 71 -5.05 16.21 -1.24
C ILE A 71 -5.39 16.91 0.08
N PRO A 72 -6.67 17.06 0.42
CA PRO A 72 -7.06 17.55 1.74
C PRO A 72 -6.52 16.65 2.86
N VAL A 73 -6.13 17.24 3.99
CA VAL A 73 -5.56 16.51 5.14
C VAL A 73 -6.47 15.39 5.65
N TRP A 74 -7.79 15.62 5.64
CA TRP A 74 -8.75 14.60 6.06
C TRP A 74 -8.73 13.38 5.12
N MET A 75 -8.50 13.58 3.82
CA MET A 75 -8.41 12.51 2.83
C MET A 75 -7.08 11.77 2.95
N ASP A 76 -5.97 12.48 3.12
CA ASP A 76 -4.66 11.88 3.42
C ASP A 76 -4.74 10.98 4.66
N THR A 77 -5.38 11.49 5.71
CA THR A 77 -5.55 10.76 6.98
C THR A 77 -6.41 9.52 6.80
N LEU A 78 -7.50 9.59 6.04
CA LEU A 78 -8.35 8.42 5.75
C LEU A 78 -7.56 7.35 4.99
N ILE A 79 -6.92 7.72 3.88
CA ILE A 79 -6.17 6.78 3.02
C ILE A 79 -5.04 6.11 3.80
N ARG A 80 -4.31 6.85 4.63
CA ARG A 80 -3.18 6.30 5.41
C ARG A 80 -3.61 5.35 6.53
N ASN A 81 -4.82 5.53 7.07
CA ASN A 81 -5.34 4.72 8.16
C ASN A 81 -6.30 3.62 7.69
N ASP A 82 -6.54 3.51 6.39
CA ASP A 82 -7.39 2.48 5.81
C ASP A 82 -6.66 1.12 5.81
N HIS A 83 -7.14 0.20 6.65
CA HIS A 83 -6.56 -1.13 6.79
C HIS A 83 -6.87 -2.03 5.58
N ASP A 84 -8.05 -1.89 4.98
CA ASP A 84 -8.46 -2.71 3.84
C ASP A 84 -7.64 -2.32 2.61
N LEU A 85 -7.45 -1.01 2.39
CA LEU A 85 -6.60 -0.49 1.34
C LEU A 85 -5.15 -0.97 1.47
N ARG A 86 -4.60 -0.99 2.69
CA ARG A 86 -3.25 -1.54 2.95
C ARG A 86 -3.18 -3.02 2.58
N GLY A 87 -4.20 -3.81 2.92
CA GLY A 87 -4.32 -5.22 2.52
C GLY A 87 -4.29 -5.39 1.01
N SER A 88 -5.09 -4.60 0.28
CA SER A 88 -5.10 -4.64 -1.19
C SER A 88 -3.77 -4.22 -1.82
N MET A 89 -3.03 -3.27 -1.23
CA MET A 89 -1.69 -2.89 -1.70
C MET A 89 -0.68 -4.03 -1.53
N ILE A 90 -0.75 -4.78 -0.43
CA ILE A 90 0.08 -5.96 -0.18
C ILE A 90 -0.23 -7.04 -1.22
N GLU A 91 -1.50 -7.36 -1.44
CA GLU A 91 -1.93 -8.35 -2.44
C GLU A 91 -1.44 -7.97 -3.84
N TYR A 92 -1.65 -6.70 -4.24
CA TYR A 92 -1.16 -6.19 -5.51
C TYR A 92 0.37 -6.35 -5.65
N ALA A 93 1.14 -5.99 -4.63
CA ALA A 93 2.60 -6.11 -4.66
C ALA A 93 3.06 -7.57 -4.82
N LEU A 94 2.41 -8.51 -4.11
CA LEU A 94 2.68 -9.94 -4.19
C LEU A 94 2.35 -10.52 -5.59
N GLU A 95 1.24 -10.07 -6.20
CA GLU A 95 0.88 -10.45 -7.57
C GLU A 95 1.90 -9.97 -8.60
N GLN A 96 2.42 -8.75 -8.44
CA GLN A 96 3.43 -8.21 -9.36
C GLN A 96 4.79 -8.91 -9.22
N GLU A 97 5.19 -9.33 -8.02
CA GLU A 97 6.42 -10.12 -7.83
C GLU A 97 6.33 -11.54 -8.42
N SER A 98 5.12 -12.05 -8.63
CA SER A 98 4.88 -13.41 -9.14
C SER A 98 4.89 -13.51 -10.68
N ARG A 99 5.02 -12.37 -11.37
CA ARG A 99 5.05 -12.25 -12.84
C ARG A 99 6.48 -12.10 -13.36
#